data_AF-A0A4T0FUK3-F1
#
_entry.id   AF-A0A4T0FUK3-F1
#
_cell.length_a   1.000
_cell.length_b   1.000
_cell.length_c   1.000
_cell.angle_alpha   90.00
_cell.angle_beta   90.00
_cell.angle_gamma   90.00
#
_symmetry.space_group_name_H-M   'P 1'
#
loop_
_entity.id
_entity.type
_entity.pdbx_description
1 polymer ?
#
loop_
_entity_poly.entity_id
_entity_poly.type
_entity_poly.pdbx_seq_one_letter_code
_entity_poly.pdbx_strand_id
1 'polypeptide(L)'
;MQDGPQELLAEKHVAYIVQLGKAENTLAYHLTEHLRLNGIYWAITSLALLGRLDALDRRATVEYVTSCWDEQSGGFGSHPNHDAHMLSTLSAIQILVTHDALEESGVDIGRIVHYILSLRPSRHGFFTGDSWGESDTRFTYCAINALSLLGHLHRLDDMDDGVSIKDRIVDCLRQCMNFDGGFGNNPGAETHSGQVFTAVAALAILDRLDIIDRDNLSWWLSERQVDNGGLNGRPQKLEDVCYSWWVLSALSILHRLHWINKDKLISFILSAQDPDNGGIADRPGDVSDVFHTLFGVAGLSMLGYPGIARVDPVYCMPVSTIERLDLKKSYTLFKKRGTMTAATQSHSQHKLLYLNVDDERTICLLDTPPPPYENSQGNNNSNNNAITPSTSATPRVSEEYAREDAPLLQQYDEYDEDEYELADEDDERTTWQRYWSGTLNSMHWKALAHLTIISFPLALFAWVFCFVGSVITASLLITLPIGLGFGWVVLVGARAMARLELQIQNHFYPTSTTLSSRKRPIFQRIRRVRPFGHVEYETSFYTNSLAMFQDSFSYRCVTYFVLFKPPIALLLLIVSVTVVPLSLILIVPIPVLLRLATAFGYWQAKYARDVLH
;
A
#
# COMPACT_ATOMS: atom_id res chain seq x y z
N MET A 1 16.27 -20.79 -0.85
CA MET A 1 17.38 -19.92 -0.38
C MET A 1 17.47 -20.08 1.13
N GLN A 2 18.63 -20.53 1.64
CA GLN A 2 18.75 -21.17 2.96
C GLN A 2 19.89 -20.59 3.82
N ASP A 3 20.33 -19.34 3.57
CA ASP A 3 21.52 -18.75 4.22
C ASP A 3 21.22 -17.64 5.26
N GLY A 4 19.96 -17.47 5.67
CA GLY A 4 19.59 -16.50 6.72
C GLY A 4 19.73 -17.05 8.15
N PRO A 5 19.91 -16.19 9.18
CA PRO A 5 19.96 -16.62 10.57
C PRO A 5 18.67 -17.36 10.98
N GLN A 6 18.82 -18.55 11.56
CA GLN A 6 17.69 -19.42 11.95
C GLN A 6 17.21 -19.21 13.40
N GLU A 7 17.94 -18.39 14.16
CA GLU A 7 17.62 -18.06 15.54
C GLU A 7 17.51 -16.55 15.72
N LEU A 8 16.78 -16.13 16.74
CA LEU A 8 16.66 -14.71 17.12
C LEU A 8 17.96 -14.21 17.73
N LEU A 9 18.53 -13.16 17.15
CA LEU A 9 19.77 -12.52 17.58
C LEU A 9 19.49 -11.45 18.66
N ALA A 10 18.78 -11.84 19.72
CA ALA A 10 18.25 -10.93 20.75
C ALA A 10 19.31 -9.96 21.31
N GLU A 11 20.48 -10.47 21.71
CA GLU A 11 21.56 -9.64 22.26
C GLU A 11 22.12 -8.64 21.25
N LYS A 12 22.14 -8.99 19.95
CA LYS A 12 22.55 -8.05 18.89
C LYS A 12 21.51 -6.95 18.69
N HIS A 13 20.21 -7.28 18.72
CA HIS A 13 19.16 -6.26 18.64
C HIS A 13 19.19 -5.29 19.84
N VAL A 14 19.48 -5.79 21.04
CA VAL A 14 19.67 -4.93 22.22
C VAL A 14 20.88 -4.02 22.04
N ALA A 15 22.02 -4.56 21.60
CA ALA A 15 23.23 -3.77 21.34
C ALA A 15 23.01 -2.70 20.25
N TYR A 16 22.30 -3.06 19.18
CA TYR A 16 21.90 -2.16 18.10
C TYR A 16 21.09 -0.96 18.62
N ILE A 17 20.05 -1.20 19.43
CA ILE A 17 19.22 -0.14 20.02
C ILE A 17 20.06 0.77 20.94
N VAL A 18 20.92 0.18 21.78
CA VAL A 18 21.81 0.95 22.66
C VAL A 18 22.80 1.81 21.87
N GLN A 19 23.29 1.31 20.73
CA GLN A 19 24.20 2.04 19.86
C GLN A 19 23.49 3.20 19.15
N LEU A 20 22.26 3.01 18.68
CA LEU A 20 21.44 4.08 18.11
C LEU A 20 21.27 5.24 19.10
N GLY A 21 21.04 4.94 20.38
CA GLY A 21 20.92 5.95 21.43
C GLY A 21 22.19 6.78 21.67
N LYS A 22 23.35 6.35 21.17
CA LYS A 22 24.64 7.07 21.31
C LYS A 22 25.06 7.79 20.02
N ALA A 23 24.37 7.58 18.91
CA ALA A 23 24.76 8.02 17.58
C ALA A 23 24.33 9.46 17.25
N GLU A 24 24.43 10.38 18.21
CA GLU A 24 23.92 11.75 18.12
C GLU A 24 24.62 12.60 17.04
N ASN A 25 25.89 12.30 16.72
CA ASN A 25 26.70 13.09 15.77
C ASN A 25 26.60 12.61 14.31
N THR A 26 25.51 11.93 13.94
CA THR A 26 25.35 11.37 12.59
C THR A 26 24.34 12.16 11.77
N LEU A 27 24.51 12.20 10.44
CA LEU A 27 23.52 12.81 9.56
C LEU A 27 22.15 12.13 9.69
N ALA A 28 22.14 10.80 9.83
CA ALA A 28 20.92 10.02 10.01
C ALA A 28 20.16 10.40 11.30
N TYR A 29 20.89 10.75 12.36
CA TYR A 29 20.28 11.31 13.57
C TYR A 29 19.50 12.57 13.23
N HIS A 30 20.11 13.60 12.64
CA HIS A 30 19.41 14.85 12.32
C HIS A 30 18.27 14.67 11.29
N LEU A 31 18.44 13.82 10.28
CA LEU A 31 17.39 13.57 9.28
C LEU A 31 16.15 12.88 9.85
N THR A 32 16.25 12.22 11.01
CA THR A 32 15.15 11.50 11.66
C THR A 32 14.54 12.25 12.83
N GLU A 33 14.90 13.52 13.04
CA GLU A 33 14.40 14.36 14.14
C GLU A 33 12.87 14.46 14.14
N HIS A 34 12.27 14.59 12.97
CA HIS A 34 10.81 14.68 12.77
C HIS A 34 10.01 13.44 13.20
N LEU A 35 10.67 12.33 13.54
CA LEU A 35 10.05 11.09 14.03
C LEU A 35 10.75 10.52 15.27
N ARG A 36 11.63 11.28 15.93
CA ARG A 36 12.51 10.76 17.00
C ARG A 36 11.72 10.13 18.15
N LEU A 37 10.65 10.77 18.61
CA LEU A 37 9.85 10.24 19.72
C LEU A 37 9.17 8.91 19.38
N ASN A 38 8.72 8.74 18.12
CA ASN A 38 8.25 7.45 17.62
C ASN A 38 9.38 6.41 17.62
N GLY A 39 10.59 6.82 17.20
CA GLY A 39 11.82 6.01 17.28
C GLY A 39 12.13 5.50 18.69
N ILE A 40 11.99 6.37 19.69
CA ILE A 40 12.19 6.00 21.10
C ILE A 40 11.12 5.02 21.56
N TYR A 41 9.85 5.21 21.16
CA TYR A 41 8.79 4.25 21.45
C TYR A 41 9.11 2.87 20.84
N TRP A 42 9.59 2.81 19.60
CA TRP A 42 9.98 1.56 18.95
C TRP A 42 11.14 0.86 19.68
N ALA A 43 12.16 1.63 20.08
CA ALA A 43 13.28 1.14 20.87
C ALA A 43 12.83 0.56 22.23
N ILE A 44 12.10 1.36 23.01
CA ILE A 44 11.65 1.00 24.37
C ILE A 44 10.74 -0.22 24.36
N THR A 45 9.81 -0.28 23.41
CA THR A 45 8.90 -1.42 23.28
C THR A 45 9.65 -2.68 22.86
N SER A 46 10.61 -2.58 21.93
CA SER A 46 11.47 -3.72 21.55
C SER A 46 12.25 -4.26 22.75
N LEU A 47 12.88 -3.37 23.52
CA LEU A 47 13.63 -3.73 24.72
C LEU A 47 12.73 -4.35 25.79
N ALA A 48 11.53 -3.81 26.02
CA ALA A 48 10.56 -4.38 26.95
C ALA A 48 10.14 -5.80 26.53
N LEU A 49 9.91 -6.02 25.22
CA LEU A 49 9.57 -7.34 24.70
C LEU A 49 10.74 -8.34 24.80
N LEU A 50 11.97 -7.87 24.66
CA LEU A 50 13.18 -8.68 24.84
C LEU A 50 13.58 -8.85 26.33
N GLY A 51 12.83 -8.27 27.27
CA GLY A 51 13.12 -8.36 28.71
C GLY A 51 14.35 -7.57 29.14
N ARG A 52 14.71 -6.52 28.38
CA ARG A 52 15.92 -5.70 28.53
C ARG A 52 15.61 -4.20 28.57
N LEU A 53 14.49 -3.83 29.19
CA LEU A 53 14.05 -2.44 29.34
C LEU A 53 15.08 -1.57 30.09
N ASP A 54 15.91 -2.18 30.92
CA ASP A 54 17.02 -1.59 31.67
C ASP A 54 18.26 -1.26 30.80
N ALA A 55 18.27 -1.63 29.52
CA ALA A 55 19.39 -1.36 28.63
C ALA A 55 19.57 0.13 28.26
N LEU A 56 18.52 0.93 28.42
CA LEU A 56 18.55 2.40 28.27
C LEU A 56 18.30 3.07 29.63
N ASP A 57 18.89 4.24 29.83
CA ASP A 57 18.68 5.02 31.06
C ASP A 57 17.22 5.52 31.11
N ARG A 58 16.45 4.98 32.07
CA ARG A 58 15.04 5.34 32.29
C ARG A 58 14.88 6.84 32.54
N ARG A 59 15.72 7.43 33.39
CA ARG A 59 15.60 8.84 33.79
C ARG A 59 15.87 9.73 32.59
N ALA A 60 16.95 9.49 31.86
CA ALA A 60 17.27 10.24 30.64
C ALA A 60 16.15 10.10 29.57
N THR A 61 15.57 8.91 29.44
CA THR A 61 14.44 8.67 28.52
C THR A 61 13.23 9.50 28.92
N VAL A 62 12.82 9.47 30.19
CA VAL A 62 11.67 10.24 30.70
C VAL A 62 11.92 11.75 30.58
N GLU A 63 13.12 12.22 30.93
CA GLU A 63 13.53 13.63 30.78
C GLU A 63 13.43 14.07 29.31
N TYR A 64 13.91 13.24 28.37
CA TYR A 64 13.84 13.53 26.95
C TYR A 64 12.40 13.61 26.43
N VAL A 65 11.55 12.63 26.77
CA VAL A 65 10.13 12.63 26.39
C VAL A 65 9.44 13.88 26.92
N THR A 66 9.71 14.24 28.18
CA THR A 66 9.15 15.44 28.81
C THR A 66 9.63 16.72 28.12
N SER A 67 10.87 16.77 27.64
CA SER A 67 11.38 17.92 26.87
C SER A 67 10.73 18.10 25.49
N CYS A 68 9.99 17.09 25.00
CA CYS A 68 9.20 17.18 23.76
C CYS A 68 7.76 17.69 24.00
N TRP A 69 7.40 18.00 25.25
CA TRP A 69 6.13 18.60 25.61
C TRP A 69 5.99 20.00 25.01
N ASP A 70 4.94 20.23 24.21
CA ASP A 70 4.61 21.54 23.68
C ASP A 70 3.65 22.26 24.63
N GLU A 71 4.18 23.22 25.37
CA GLU A 71 3.42 24.02 26.32
C GLU A 71 2.32 24.87 25.67
N GLN A 72 2.32 25.09 24.35
CA GLN A 72 1.27 25.87 23.70
C GLN A 72 0.06 25.01 23.38
N SER A 73 0.27 23.87 22.72
CA SER A 73 -0.81 22.96 22.33
C SER A 73 -1.30 22.05 23.46
N GLY A 74 -0.41 21.65 24.37
CA GLY A 74 -0.67 20.58 25.35
C GLY A 74 -0.51 19.16 24.79
N GLY A 75 0.13 18.99 23.63
CA GLY A 75 0.57 17.70 23.09
C GLY A 75 2.09 17.53 23.13
N PHE A 76 2.60 16.49 22.46
CA PHE A 76 4.04 16.28 22.29
C PHE A 76 4.46 16.41 20.84
N GLY A 77 5.58 17.10 20.59
CA GLY A 77 6.29 17.08 19.30
C GLY A 77 7.20 15.86 19.18
N SER A 78 7.71 15.59 17.98
CA SER A 78 8.62 14.45 17.75
C SER A 78 10.02 14.65 18.33
N HIS A 79 10.41 15.89 18.61
CA HIS A 79 11.70 16.31 19.14
C HIS A 79 11.51 17.64 19.90
N PRO A 80 12.41 18.03 20.83
CA PRO A 80 12.30 19.34 21.49
C PRO A 80 12.17 20.49 20.50
N ASN A 81 11.23 21.40 20.77
CA ASN A 81 10.86 22.54 19.92
C ASN A 81 10.16 22.20 18.60
N HIS A 82 9.73 20.96 18.38
CA HIS A 82 8.84 20.61 17.27
C HIS A 82 7.37 20.81 17.65
N ASP A 83 6.54 21.09 16.64
CA ASP A 83 5.10 21.18 16.79
C ASP A 83 4.50 19.85 17.29
N ALA A 84 3.49 19.95 18.15
CA ALA A 84 2.79 18.77 18.63
C ALA A 84 1.98 18.07 17.54
N HIS A 85 2.02 16.75 17.56
CA HIS A 85 1.28 15.90 16.64
C HIS A 85 0.69 14.68 17.36
N MET A 86 -0.43 14.14 16.86
CA MET A 86 -1.12 12.98 17.44
C MET A 86 -0.22 11.75 17.53
N LEU A 87 0.62 11.52 16.51
CA LEU A 87 1.54 10.37 16.44
C LEU A 87 2.63 10.41 17.53
N SER A 88 3.27 11.57 17.72
CA SER A 88 4.29 11.77 18.74
C SER A 88 3.67 11.81 20.13
N THR A 89 2.48 12.40 20.27
CA THR A 89 1.69 12.40 21.52
C THR A 89 1.37 10.98 22.00
N LEU A 90 0.88 10.10 21.12
CA LEU A 90 0.69 8.69 21.49
C LEU A 90 2.01 8.04 21.90
N SER A 91 3.07 8.22 21.12
CA SER A 91 4.38 7.60 21.39
C SER A 91 4.93 8.03 22.76
N ALA A 92 4.80 9.32 23.11
CA ALA A 92 5.17 9.86 24.41
C ALA A 92 4.42 9.15 25.54
N ILE A 93 3.10 9.04 25.43
CA ILE A 93 2.24 8.38 26.41
C ILE A 93 2.65 6.90 26.55
N GLN A 94 2.86 6.19 25.45
CA GLN A 94 3.27 4.78 25.47
C GLN A 94 4.63 4.59 26.17
N ILE A 95 5.60 5.48 25.93
CA ILE A 95 6.91 5.44 26.62
C ILE A 95 6.74 5.69 28.12
N LEU A 96 6.02 6.75 28.50
CA LEU A 96 5.79 7.10 29.90
C LEU A 96 5.02 6.00 30.64
N VAL A 97 4.00 5.41 30.02
CA VAL A 97 3.24 4.27 30.56
C VAL A 97 4.14 3.05 30.74
N THR A 98 4.98 2.73 29.76
CA THR A 98 5.90 1.58 29.83
C THR A 98 6.88 1.72 31.00
N HIS A 99 7.36 2.94 31.27
CA HIS A 99 8.26 3.24 32.39
C HIS A 99 7.56 3.56 33.71
N ASP A 100 6.23 3.48 33.76
CA ASP A 100 5.42 3.89 34.91
C ASP A 100 5.79 5.29 35.42
N ALA A 101 5.86 6.24 34.48
CA ALA A 101 6.42 7.58 34.66
C ALA A 101 5.45 8.71 34.33
N LEU A 102 4.16 8.42 34.10
CA LEU A 102 3.16 9.47 33.82
C LEU A 102 3.10 10.53 34.93
N GLU A 103 2.97 10.10 36.19
CA GLU A 103 2.96 11.03 37.34
C GLU A 103 4.30 11.73 37.55
N GLU A 104 5.41 11.00 37.43
CA GLU A 104 6.78 11.51 37.62
C GLU A 104 7.17 12.55 36.57
N SER A 105 6.68 12.43 35.34
CA SER A 105 6.99 13.35 34.25
C SER A 105 6.48 14.78 34.47
N GLY A 106 5.52 14.98 35.37
CA GLY A 106 4.95 16.29 35.68
C GLY A 106 4.11 16.91 34.56
N VAL A 107 3.82 16.17 33.49
CA VAL A 107 2.97 16.65 32.39
C VAL A 107 1.50 16.68 32.80
N ASP A 108 0.78 17.69 32.33
CA ASP A 108 -0.64 17.86 32.65
C ASP A 108 -1.49 16.95 31.75
N ILE A 109 -1.94 15.83 32.30
CA ILE A 109 -2.81 14.85 31.64
C ILE A 109 -4.11 15.50 31.13
N GLY A 110 -4.67 16.46 31.86
CA GLY A 110 -5.86 17.19 31.45
C GLY A 110 -5.63 18.00 30.17
N ARG A 111 -4.45 18.60 30.02
CA ARG A 111 -4.03 19.30 28.80
C ARG A 111 -3.81 18.35 27.62
N ILE A 112 -3.26 17.15 27.86
CA ILE A 112 -3.14 16.10 26.83
C ILE A 112 -4.51 15.71 26.30
N VAL A 113 -5.43 15.40 27.21
CA VAL A 113 -6.80 15.01 26.87
C VAL A 113 -7.50 16.14 26.12
N HIS A 114 -7.32 17.39 26.56
CA HIS A 114 -7.87 18.55 25.86
C HIS A 114 -7.29 18.69 24.44
N TYR A 115 -5.97 18.56 24.26
CA TYR A 115 -5.32 18.58 22.96
C TYR A 115 -5.90 17.49 22.03
N ILE A 116 -5.94 16.24 22.49
CA ILE A 116 -6.50 15.12 21.71
C ILE A 116 -7.94 15.41 21.28
N LEU A 117 -8.80 15.81 22.22
CA LEU A 117 -10.21 16.10 21.94
C LEU A 117 -10.41 17.35 21.08
N SER A 118 -9.44 18.28 21.05
CA SER A 118 -9.50 19.46 20.16
C SER A 118 -9.31 19.08 18.69
N LEU A 119 -8.63 17.96 18.42
CA LEU A 119 -8.39 17.42 17.08
C LEU A 119 -9.50 16.46 16.60
N ARG A 120 -10.60 16.37 17.35
CA ARG A 120 -11.75 15.51 16.99
C ARG A 120 -12.46 16.02 15.72
N PRO A 121 -13.15 15.14 14.98
CA PRO A 121 -13.96 15.58 13.84
C PRO A 121 -15.13 16.46 14.28
N SER A 122 -15.34 17.59 13.61
CA SER A 122 -16.42 18.55 13.95
C SER A 122 -17.82 18.11 13.46
N ARG A 123 -17.91 17.32 12.38
CA ARG A 123 -19.18 16.78 11.87
C ARG A 123 -19.04 15.37 11.31
N HIS A 124 -18.16 15.21 10.33
CA HIS A 124 -17.81 13.95 9.69
C HIS A 124 -16.30 13.90 9.51
N GLY A 125 -15.72 12.71 9.65
CA GLY A 125 -14.29 12.48 9.44
C GLY A 125 -13.63 11.82 10.63
N PHE A 126 -12.32 11.66 10.49
CA PHE A 126 -11.42 11.13 11.50
C PHE A 126 -10.83 12.25 12.34
N PHE A 127 -10.20 11.89 13.47
CA PHE A 127 -9.31 12.82 14.16
C PHE A 127 -8.24 13.33 13.19
N THR A 128 -7.82 14.58 13.38
CA THR A 128 -6.70 15.15 12.63
C THR A 128 -5.38 14.86 13.33
N GLY A 129 -4.29 14.87 12.55
CA GLY A 129 -2.94 14.68 13.09
C GLY A 129 -2.50 15.85 13.97
N ASP A 130 -2.88 17.05 13.57
CA ASP A 130 -2.59 18.33 14.23
C ASP A 130 -3.61 19.41 13.79
N SER A 131 -3.28 20.67 14.05
CA SER A 131 -4.09 21.84 13.71
C SER A 131 -4.16 22.15 12.20
N TRP A 132 -3.36 21.49 11.36
CA TRP A 132 -3.32 21.70 9.91
C TRP A 132 -4.31 20.84 9.13
N GLY A 133 -4.93 19.85 9.80
CA GLY A 133 -6.18 19.26 9.33
C GLY A 133 -6.08 18.00 8.46
N GLU A 134 -4.92 17.34 8.36
CA GLU A 134 -4.86 16.00 7.76
C GLU A 134 -5.71 15.03 8.61
N SER A 135 -6.69 14.37 8.01
CA SER A 135 -7.54 13.38 8.67
C SER A 135 -7.26 11.97 8.15
N ASP A 136 -7.06 11.02 9.07
CA ASP A 136 -6.72 9.63 8.74
C ASP A 136 -7.16 8.68 9.86
N THR A 137 -7.52 7.45 9.50
CA THR A 137 -7.81 6.35 10.45
C THR A 137 -6.69 6.15 11.48
N ARG A 138 -5.43 6.38 11.09
CA ARG A 138 -4.26 6.35 12.00
C ARG A 138 -4.42 7.28 13.18
N PHE A 139 -4.78 8.55 12.95
CA PHE A 139 -4.89 9.55 14.01
C PHE A 139 -6.05 9.25 14.94
N THR A 140 -7.13 8.66 14.41
CA THR A 140 -8.27 8.22 15.21
C THR A 140 -7.89 7.07 16.14
N TYR A 141 -7.18 6.07 15.62
CA TYR A 141 -6.62 5.01 16.46
C TYR A 141 -5.67 5.59 17.52
N CYS A 142 -4.79 6.53 17.15
CA CYS A 142 -3.89 7.16 18.10
C CYS A 142 -4.62 7.91 19.22
N ALA A 143 -5.67 8.68 18.88
CA ALA A 143 -6.49 9.38 19.86
C ALA A 143 -7.19 8.41 20.82
N ILE A 144 -7.81 7.35 20.29
CA ILE A 144 -8.52 6.34 21.09
C ILE A 144 -7.55 5.58 22.00
N ASN A 145 -6.39 5.18 21.46
CA ASN A 145 -5.35 4.49 22.22
C ASN A 145 -4.82 5.38 23.35
N ALA A 146 -4.45 6.63 23.04
CA ALA A 146 -3.98 7.60 24.03
C ALA A 146 -5.02 7.84 25.13
N LEU A 147 -6.29 8.11 24.78
CA LEU A 147 -7.36 8.30 25.75
C LEU A 147 -7.58 7.05 26.61
N SER A 148 -7.46 5.85 26.03
CA SER A 148 -7.56 4.60 26.75
C SER A 148 -6.42 4.42 27.75
N LEU A 149 -5.17 4.64 27.34
CA LEU A 149 -3.98 4.54 28.20
C LEU A 149 -4.01 5.56 29.35
N LEU A 150 -4.62 6.71 29.13
CA LEU A 150 -4.79 7.76 30.14
C LEU A 150 -6.04 7.59 31.01
N GLY A 151 -6.87 6.56 30.81
CA GLY A 151 -8.10 6.36 31.58
C GLY A 151 -9.25 7.34 31.24
N HIS A 152 -9.16 8.03 30.11
CA HIS A 152 -10.10 9.05 29.64
C HIS A 152 -10.92 8.62 28.41
N LEU A 153 -11.04 7.32 28.14
CA LEU A 153 -11.81 6.80 27.01
C LEU A 153 -13.30 7.21 27.05
N HIS A 154 -13.88 7.34 28.25
CA HIS A 154 -15.27 7.78 28.47
C HIS A 154 -15.57 9.16 27.88
N ARG A 155 -14.55 9.98 27.61
CA ARG A 155 -14.71 11.28 26.94
C ARG A 155 -15.22 11.15 25.51
N LEU A 156 -15.10 9.97 24.89
CA LEU A 156 -15.69 9.72 23.58
C LEU A 156 -17.21 9.49 23.64
N ASP A 157 -17.78 9.29 24.83
CA ASP A 157 -19.22 9.24 25.02
C ASP A 157 -19.84 10.65 25.13
N ASP A 158 -19.01 11.71 25.19
CA ASP A 158 -19.46 13.11 25.16
C ASP A 158 -20.29 13.35 23.87
N MET A 159 -21.42 14.05 24.03
CA MET A 159 -22.38 14.30 22.96
C MET A 159 -22.07 15.61 22.22
N ASP A 160 -21.99 15.54 20.89
CA ASP A 160 -21.85 16.71 19.99
C ASP A 160 -22.99 16.68 18.96
N ASP A 161 -23.77 17.76 18.83
CA ASP A 161 -24.96 17.83 17.98
C ASP A 161 -25.91 16.61 18.10
N GLY A 162 -26.08 16.07 19.31
CA GLY A 162 -26.99 14.94 19.58
C GLY A 162 -26.46 13.56 19.22
N VAL A 163 -25.18 13.41 18.85
CA VAL A 163 -24.51 12.12 18.59
C VAL A 163 -23.19 12.07 19.37
N SER A 164 -22.88 10.92 19.97
CA SER A 164 -21.60 10.75 20.69
C SER A 164 -20.41 10.81 19.73
N ILE A 165 -19.25 11.27 20.23
CA ILE A 165 -18.00 11.24 19.43
C ILE A 165 -17.68 9.81 19.00
N LYS A 166 -17.89 8.83 19.89
CA LYS A 166 -17.73 7.40 19.65
C LYS A 166 -18.57 6.92 18.47
N ASP A 167 -19.86 7.24 18.43
CA ASP A 167 -20.74 6.81 17.34
C ASP A 167 -20.34 7.45 16.01
N ARG A 168 -19.91 8.71 16.01
CA ARG A 168 -19.37 9.38 14.82
C ARG A 168 -18.14 8.67 14.27
N ILE A 169 -17.22 8.26 15.14
CA ILE A 169 -16.03 7.50 14.74
C ILE A 169 -16.44 6.18 14.10
N VAL A 170 -17.34 5.43 14.76
CA VAL A 170 -17.81 4.12 14.29
C VAL A 170 -18.50 4.25 12.92
N ASP A 171 -19.33 5.27 12.72
CA ASP A 171 -19.98 5.52 11.44
C ASP A 171 -19.00 5.94 10.36
N CYS A 172 -17.93 6.67 10.69
CA CYS A 172 -16.86 7.00 9.74
C CYS A 172 -16.05 5.75 9.35
N LEU A 173 -15.68 4.90 10.32
CA LEU A 173 -15.00 3.63 10.05
C LEU A 173 -15.87 2.71 9.18
N ARG A 174 -17.19 2.67 9.44
CA ARG A 174 -18.13 1.92 8.60
C ARG A 174 -18.13 2.39 7.14
N GLN A 175 -17.98 3.69 6.90
CA GLN A 175 -17.88 4.25 5.54
C GLN A 175 -16.53 3.98 4.86
N CYS A 176 -15.50 3.62 5.62
CA CYS A 176 -14.19 3.22 5.09
C CYS A 176 -14.09 1.74 4.77
N MET A 177 -15.10 0.93 5.12
CA MET A 177 -15.13 -0.48 4.77
C MET A 177 -15.34 -0.68 3.27
N ASN A 178 -14.48 -1.49 2.66
CA ASN A 178 -14.51 -1.84 1.25
C ASN A 178 -15.20 -3.20 1.02
N PHE A 179 -15.38 -3.56 -0.25
CA PHE A 179 -16.02 -4.82 -0.65
C PHE A 179 -15.29 -6.07 -0.14
N ASP A 180 -13.99 -5.96 0.10
CA ASP A 180 -13.12 -7.02 0.65
C ASP A 180 -13.16 -7.09 2.19
N GLY A 181 -14.04 -6.32 2.83
CA GLY A 181 -14.18 -6.22 4.28
C GLY A 181 -13.08 -5.40 4.95
N GLY A 182 -12.09 -4.92 4.19
CA GLY A 182 -10.98 -4.14 4.72
C GLY A 182 -11.25 -2.63 4.78
N PHE A 183 -10.27 -1.89 5.29
CA PHE A 183 -10.38 -0.47 5.56
C PHE A 183 -9.33 0.31 4.77
N GLY A 184 -9.77 1.39 4.12
CA GLY A 184 -8.91 2.46 3.63
C GLY A 184 -8.71 3.58 4.65
N ASN A 185 -7.86 4.55 4.32
CA ASN A 185 -7.60 5.70 5.21
C ASN A 185 -8.75 6.72 5.28
N ASN A 186 -9.61 6.73 4.26
CA ASN A 186 -10.78 7.59 4.09
C ASN A 186 -11.84 6.83 3.26
N PRO A 187 -13.12 7.25 3.28
CA PRO A 187 -14.16 6.58 2.51
C PRO A 187 -13.80 6.49 1.01
N GLY A 188 -13.86 5.27 0.46
CA GLY A 188 -13.49 4.97 -0.92
C GLY A 188 -11.99 4.82 -1.19
N ALA A 189 -11.13 4.94 -0.17
CA ALA A 189 -9.71 4.61 -0.30
C ALA A 189 -9.48 3.08 -0.31
N GLU A 190 -8.46 2.64 -1.03
CA GLU A 190 -8.08 1.23 -1.14
C GLU A 190 -7.76 0.62 0.23
N THR A 191 -8.14 -0.65 0.42
CA THR A 191 -7.78 -1.44 1.60
C THR A 191 -6.26 -1.60 1.71
N HIS A 192 -5.74 -1.35 2.91
CA HIS A 192 -4.32 -1.53 3.22
C HIS A 192 -4.13 -2.07 4.64
N SER A 193 -3.20 -3.02 4.82
CA SER A 193 -3.00 -3.73 6.10
C SER A 193 -2.74 -2.78 7.29
N GLY A 194 -2.08 -1.64 7.06
CA GLY A 194 -1.86 -0.64 8.10
C GLY A 194 -3.14 0.06 8.54
N GLN A 195 -4.04 0.35 7.60
CA GLN A 195 -5.33 0.96 7.90
C GLN A 195 -6.34 -0.03 8.43
N VAL A 196 -6.27 -1.29 7.99
CA VAL A 196 -7.00 -2.39 8.61
C VAL A 196 -6.61 -2.53 10.09
N PHE A 197 -5.31 -2.52 10.41
CA PHE A 197 -4.85 -2.59 11.80
C PHE A 197 -5.42 -1.44 12.64
N THR A 198 -5.27 -0.19 12.21
CA THR A 198 -5.72 0.97 12.99
C THR A 198 -7.24 0.97 13.20
N ALA A 199 -8.02 0.63 12.16
CA ALA A 199 -9.47 0.52 12.26
C ALA A 199 -9.91 -0.61 13.20
N VAL A 200 -9.36 -1.82 13.03
CA VAL A 200 -9.71 -3.00 13.84
C VAL A 200 -9.31 -2.79 15.30
N ALA A 201 -8.12 -2.26 15.58
CA ALA A 201 -7.67 -1.97 16.93
C ALA A 201 -8.50 -0.86 17.59
N ALA A 202 -8.84 0.21 16.87
CA ALA A 202 -9.75 1.24 17.36
C ALA A 202 -11.12 0.66 17.73
N LEU A 203 -11.72 -0.16 16.86
CA LEU A 203 -12.99 -0.83 17.12
C LEU A 203 -12.90 -1.82 18.29
N ALA A 204 -11.76 -2.48 18.49
CA ALA A 204 -11.53 -3.33 19.66
C ALA A 204 -11.49 -2.52 20.96
N ILE A 205 -10.84 -1.35 20.98
CA ILE A 205 -10.82 -0.47 22.15
C ILE A 205 -12.24 0.03 22.47
N LEU A 206 -12.99 0.39 21.45
CA LEU A 206 -14.37 0.91 21.55
C LEU A 206 -15.43 -0.16 21.82
N ASP A 207 -15.06 -1.45 21.84
CA ASP A 207 -15.97 -2.60 21.95
C ASP A 207 -17.03 -2.63 20.82
N ARG A 208 -16.59 -2.29 19.59
CA ARG A 208 -17.42 -2.19 18.38
C ARG A 208 -16.98 -3.08 17.22
N LEU A 209 -16.39 -4.24 17.53
CA LEU A 209 -16.04 -5.26 16.54
C LEU A 209 -17.28 -5.92 15.90
N ASP A 210 -18.50 -5.61 16.36
CA ASP A 210 -19.78 -6.06 15.80
C ASP A 210 -20.03 -5.61 14.36
N ILE A 211 -19.40 -4.50 13.94
CA ILE A 211 -19.62 -3.96 12.58
C ILE A 211 -18.78 -4.66 11.51
N ILE A 212 -17.80 -5.47 11.90
CA ILE A 212 -16.84 -6.09 10.99
C ILE A 212 -17.35 -7.48 10.59
N ASP A 213 -17.39 -7.74 9.28
CA ASP A 213 -17.42 -9.11 8.77
C ASP A 213 -16.06 -9.76 9.01
N ARG A 214 -15.97 -10.55 10.08
CA ARG A 214 -14.72 -11.12 10.56
C ARG A 214 -14.09 -12.09 9.57
N ASP A 215 -14.91 -12.88 8.87
CA ASP A 215 -14.39 -13.92 7.99
C ASP A 215 -13.95 -13.35 6.65
N ASN A 216 -14.71 -12.41 6.07
CA ASN A 216 -14.30 -11.74 4.83
C ASN A 216 -12.99 -10.95 5.01
N LEU A 217 -12.91 -10.12 6.06
CA LEU A 217 -11.68 -9.38 6.35
C LEU A 217 -10.50 -10.29 6.67
N SER A 218 -10.73 -11.37 7.44
CA SER A 218 -9.66 -12.30 7.76
C SER A 218 -9.16 -13.07 6.54
N TRP A 219 -10.02 -13.33 5.56
CA TRP A 219 -9.62 -13.94 4.29
C TRP A 219 -8.69 -13.00 3.52
N TRP A 220 -9.07 -11.73 3.37
CA TRP A 220 -8.22 -10.73 2.73
C TRP A 220 -6.85 -10.60 3.41
N LEU A 221 -6.84 -10.65 4.75
CA LEU A 221 -5.62 -10.61 5.58
C LEU A 221 -4.76 -11.87 5.42
N SER A 222 -5.35 -13.07 5.38
CA SER A 222 -4.58 -14.30 5.19
C SER A 222 -3.93 -14.37 3.80
N GLU A 223 -4.60 -13.85 2.78
CA GLU A 223 -4.09 -13.76 1.40
C GLU A 223 -2.95 -12.72 1.24
N ARG A 224 -2.56 -12.02 2.32
CA ARG A 224 -1.35 -11.20 2.33
C ARG A 224 -0.07 -12.05 2.41
N GLN A 225 -0.18 -13.32 2.82
CA GLN A 225 0.99 -14.17 2.97
C GLN A 225 1.47 -14.68 1.62
N VAL A 226 2.69 -14.34 1.24
CA VAL A 226 3.30 -14.77 -0.02
C VAL A 226 4.16 -16.03 0.17
N ASP A 227 4.64 -16.60 -0.93
CA ASP A 227 5.28 -17.93 -0.95
C ASP A 227 6.45 -18.10 0.03
N ASN A 228 7.26 -17.05 0.20
CA ASN A 228 8.40 -17.03 1.12
C ASN A 228 8.02 -16.92 2.61
N GLY A 229 6.72 -16.75 2.91
CA GLY A 229 6.18 -16.67 4.26
C GLY A 229 5.91 -15.26 4.76
N GLY A 230 6.49 -14.24 4.15
CA GLY A 230 6.27 -12.85 4.51
C GLY A 230 4.86 -12.38 4.17
N LEU A 231 4.47 -11.27 4.77
CA LEU A 231 3.15 -10.65 4.60
C LEU A 231 3.32 -9.31 3.87
N ASN A 232 2.46 -9.00 2.92
CA ASN A 232 2.44 -7.70 2.24
C ASN A 232 1.30 -6.78 2.74
N GLY A 233 1.38 -5.51 2.38
CA GLY A 233 0.41 -4.49 2.82
C GLY A 233 -0.88 -4.43 2.01
N ARG A 234 -0.87 -5.00 0.80
CA ARG A 234 -1.99 -5.06 -0.15
C ARG A 234 -1.62 -5.97 -1.33
N PRO A 235 -2.58 -6.43 -2.15
CA PRO A 235 -2.32 -7.26 -3.31
C PRO A 235 -1.24 -6.69 -4.24
N GLN A 236 -0.45 -7.58 -4.85
CA GLN A 236 0.59 -7.23 -5.82
C GLN A 236 1.73 -6.34 -5.28
N LYS A 237 1.96 -6.36 -3.96
CA LYS A 237 3.12 -5.73 -3.31
C LYS A 237 4.04 -6.78 -2.69
N LEU A 238 5.31 -6.39 -2.57
CA LEU A 238 6.30 -7.17 -1.85
C LEU A 238 5.94 -7.27 -0.37
N GLU A 239 6.37 -8.36 0.23
CA GLU A 239 6.34 -8.60 1.65
C GLU A 239 7.26 -7.64 2.42
N ASP A 240 6.94 -7.46 3.70
CA ASP A 240 7.66 -6.58 4.61
C ASP A 240 7.47 -7.06 6.05
N VAL A 241 8.53 -6.98 6.87
CA VAL A 241 8.46 -7.30 8.29
C VAL A 241 7.42 -6.44 9.02
N CYS A 242 7.21 -5.16 8.66
CA CYS A 242 6.22 -4.33 9.35
C CYS A 242 4.78 -4.83 9.17
N TYR A 243 4.45 -5.39 7.99
CA TYR A 243 3.15 -5.98 7.73
C TYR A 243 2.93 -7.29 8.50
N SER A 244 4.01 -7.93 8.96
CA SER A 244 3.91 -9.05 9.89
C SER A 244 3.20 -8.63 11.18
N TRP A 245 3.54 -7.46 11.72
CA TRP A 245 2.82 -6.92 12.88
C TRP A 245 1.38 -6.53 12.53
N TRP A 246 1.17 -5.78 11.44
CA TRP A 246 -0.15 -5.18 11.14
C TRP A 246 -1.20 -6.24 10.81
N VAL A 247 -0.83 -7.22 9.99
CA VAL A 247 -1.72 -8.32 9.60
C VAL A 247 -1.97 -9.28 10.76
N LEU A 248 -0.93 -9.69 11.50
CA LEU A 248 -1.11 -10.59 12.65
C LEU A 248 -1.96 -9.94 13.74
N SER A 249 -1.79 -8.64 14.00
CA SER A 249 -2.58 -7.91 14.99
C SER A 249 -4.06 -7.93 14.66
N ALA A 250 -4.41 -7.59 13.41
CA ALA A 250 -5.80 -7.65 12.96
C ALA A 250 -6.37 -9.08 13.04
N LEU A 251 -5.65 -10.09 12.53
CA LEU A 251 -6.08 -11.50 12.62
C LEU A 251 -6.22 -11.98 14.07
N SER A 252 -5.37 -11.52 14.98
CA SER A 252 -5.39 -11.85 16.40
C SER A 252 -6.65 -11.33 17.08
N ILE A 253 -6.99 -10.06 16.84
CA ILE A 253 -8.20 -9.39 17.33
C ILE A 253 -9.46 -10.05 16.74
N LEU A 254 -9.41 -10.47 15.48
CA LEU A 254 -10.52 -11.15 14.80
C LEU A 254 -10.63 -12.65 15.13
N HIS A 255 -9.74 -13.19 15.97
CA HIS A 255 -9.69 -14.61 16.32
C HIS A 255 -9.45 -15.56 15.12
N ARG A 256 -8.64 -15.11 14.16
CA ARG A 256 -8.25 -15.83 12.93
C ARG A 256 -6.73 -15.93 12.73
N LEU A 257 -5.95 -15.71 13.79
CA LEU A 257 -4.48 -15.80 13.75
C LEU A 257 -3.94 -17.14 13.21
N HIS A 258 -4.73 -18.21 13.31
CA HIS A 258 -4.37 -19.55 12.82
C HIS A 258 -4.49 -19.72 11.30
N TRP A 259 -4.99 -18.72 10.55
CA TRP A 259 -5.15 -18.79 9.09
C TRP A 259 -3.85 -18.55 8.31
N ILE A 260 -2.81 -18.05 8.97
CA ILE A 260 -1.48 -17.88 8.36
C ILE A 260 -0.57 -19.06 8.68
N ASN A 261 0.36 -19.36 7.78
CA ASN A 261 1.44 -20.29 8.03
C ASN A 261 2.46 -19.66 8.98
N LYS A 262 2.33 -20.02 10.26
CA LYS A 262 3.19 -19.52 11.35
C LYS A 262 4.67 -19.78 11.11
N ASP A 263 5.04 -20.99 10.73
CA ASP A 263 6.45 -21.39 10.66
C ASP A 263 7.17 -20.68 9.51
N LYS A 264 6.51 -20.53 8.35
CA LYS A 264 7.04 -19.74 7.24
C LYS A 264 7.24 -18.27 7.62
N LEU A 265 6.29 -17.66 8.33
CA LEU A 265 6.41 -16.27 8.75
C LEU A 265 7.54 -16.07 9.79
N ILE A 266 7.72 -17.00 10.72
CA ILE A 266 8.89 -16.99 11.63
C ILE A 266 10.17 -17.01 10.81
N SER A 267 10.29 -17.92 9.84
CA SER A 267 11.49 -18.00 8.98
C SER A 267 11.74 -16.71 8.20
N PHE A 268 10.70 -16.08 7.66
CA PHE A 268 10.81 -14.79 6.97
C PHE A 268 11.34 -13.69 7.90
N ILE A 269 10.73 -13.49 9.07
CA ILE A 269 11.16 -12.44 10.02
C ILE A 269 12.60 -12.67 10.47
N LEU A 270 12.98 -13.91 10.79
CA LEU A 270 14.34 -14.23 11.20
C LEU A 270 15.36 -13.99 10.08
N SER A 271 14.99 -14.22 8.82
CA SER A 271 15.88 -13.96 7.68
C SER A 271 16.15 -12.47 7.40
N ALA A 272 15.35 -11.56 7.97
CA ALA A 272 15.52 -10.10 7.84
C ALA A 272 16.40 -9.47 8.94
N GLN A 273 17.01 -10.28 9.83
CA GLN A 273 17.93 -9.80 10.85
C GLN A 273 19.29 -9.46 10.24
N ASP A 274 19.93 -8.37 10.69
CA ASP A 274 21.35 -8.12 10.38
C ASP A 274 22.22 -8.98 11.32
N PRO A 275 22.97 -9.98 10.77
CA PRO A 275 23.77 -10.90 11.57
C PRO A 275 25.01 -10.25 12.18
N ASP A 276 25.45 -9.10 11.69
CA ASP A 276 26.67 -8.42 12.10
C ASP A 276 26.36 -7.35 13.15
N ASN A 277 25.45 -6.43 12.84
CA ASN A 277 25.17 -5.25 13.66
C ASN A 277 23.91 -5.38 14.53
N GLY A 278 23.07 -6.38 14.27
CA GLY A 278 21.75 -6.47 14.89
C GLY A 278 20.74 -5.49 14.29
N GLY A 279 19.56 -5.44 14.90
CA GLY A 279 18.35 -4.89 14.26
C GLY A 279 17.69 -5.86 13.27
N ILE A 280 16.53 -5.47 12.78
CA ILE A 280 15.74 -6.19 11.76
C ILE A 280 15.37 -5.17 10.68
N ALA A 281 15.49 -5.56 9.41
CA ALA A 281 15.10 -4.77 8.25
C ALA A 281 13.67 -5.11 7.79
N ASP A 282 13.18 -4.40 6.78
CA ASP A 282 11.93 -4.71 6.09
C ASP A 282 11.98 -6.05 5.34
N ARG A 283 13.12 -6.37 4.70
CA ARG A 283 13.37 -7.63 4.00
C ARG A 283 14.81 -8.14 4.18
N PRO A 284 15.07 -9.43 3.88
CA PRO A 284 16.43 -9.99 3.91
C PRO A 284 17.39 -9.22 3.01
N GLY A 285 18.52 -8.78 3.58
CA GLY A 285 19.57 -8.05 2.87
C GLY A 285 19.41 -6.53 2.85
N ASP A 286 18.27 -6.00 3.28
CA ASP A 286 18.04 -4.56 3.44
C ASP A 286 18.66 -4.04 4.76
N VAL A 287 18.75 -2.71 4.91
CA VAL A 287 19.36 -2.07 6.09
C VAL A 287 18.39 -2.09 7.27
N SER A 288 18.86 -2.55 8.43
CA SER A 288 18.05 -2.60 9.65
C SER A 288 17.72 -1.22 10.21
N ASP A 289 16.48 -1.06 10.69
CA ASP A 289 16.03 0.11 11.41
C ASP A 289 15.24 -0.27 12.69
N VAL A 290 15.08 0.68 13.62
CA VAL A 290 14.41 0.40 14.90
C VAL A 290 12.90 0.18 14.75
N PHE A 291 12.28 0.66 13.68
CA PHE A 291 10.86 0.46 13.39
C PHE A 291 10.57 -1.00 13.00
N HIS A 292 11.32 -1.52 12.04
CA HIS A 292 11.24 -2.93 11.65
C HIS A 292 11.75 -3.86 12.75
N THR A 293 12.73 -3.42 13.56
CA THR A 293 13.16 -4.15 14.76
C THR A 293 11.99 -4.37 15.73
N LEU A 294 11.20 -3.35 16.05
CA LEU A 294 10.01 -3.52 16.89
C LEU A 294 9.04 -4.51 16.25
N PHE A 295 8.67 -4.30 14.99
CA PHE A 295 7.60 -5.10 14.38
C PHE A 295 8.01 -6.53 14.07
N GLY A 296 9.30 -6.81 13.84
CA GLY A 296 9.83 -8.15 13.80
C GLY A 296 9.76 -8.85 15.17
N VAL A 297 10.22 -8.19 16.24
CA VAL A 297 10.16 -8.73 17.61
C VAL A 297 8.71 -8.95 18.05
N ALA A 298 7.82 -7.99 17.78
CA ALA A 298 6.40 -8.09 18.09
C ALA A 298 5.72 -9.21 17.28
N GLY A 299 6.01 -9.34 15.98
CA GLY A 299 5.53 -10.43 15.14
C GLY A 299 5.95 -11.80 15.69
N LEU A 300 7.22 -11.98 16.04
CA LEU A 300 7.72 -13.21 16.66
C LEU A 300 7.04 -13.50 18.01
N SER A 301 6.79 -12.47 18.83
CA SER A 301 6.04 -12.59 20.09
C SER A 301 4.62 -13.12 19.87
N MET A 302 3.90 -12.59 18.87
CA MET A 302 2.56 -13.04 18.50
C MET A 302 2.55 -14.48 18.00
N LEU A 303 3.58 -14.87 17.26
CA LEU A 303 3.81 -16.22 16.77
C LEU A 303 4.24 -17.17 17.89
N GLY A 304 4.46 -16.70 19.11
CA GLY A 304 4.82 -17.55 20.25
C GLY A 304 6.26 -18.06 20.19
N TYR A 305 7.15 -17.29 19.56
CA TYR A 305 8.58 -17.56 19.58
C TYR A 305 9.12 -17.51 21.03
N PRO A 306 9.97 -18.45 21.46
CA PRO A 306 10.47 -18.50 22.82
C PRO A 306 11.38 -17.31 23.15
N GLY A 307 11.55 -16.99 24.44
CA GLY A 307 12.45 -15.92 24.89
C GLY A 307 11.94 -14.49 24.74
N ILE A 308 10.79 -14.26 24.09
CA ILE A 308 10.18 -12.93 23.93
C ILE A 308 8.96 -12.80 24.86
N ALA A 309 8.80 -11.66 25.55
CA ALA A 309 7.60 -11.32 26.31
C ALA A 309 6.39 -11.20 25.38
N ARG A 310 5.17 -11.37 25.93
CA ARG A 310 3.94 -11.27 25.14
C ARG A 310 3.66 -9.81 24.79
N VAL A 311 3.36 -9.53 23.53
CA VAL A 311 2.86 -8.25 23.05
C VAL A 311 1.33 -8.28 22.93
N ASP A 312 0.69 -7.17 23.30
CA ASP A 312 -0.75 -6.97 23.13
C ASP A 312 -1.04 -6.46 21.70
N PRO A 313 -1.86 -7.17 20.90
CA PRO A 313 -2.15 -6.85 19.50
C PRO A 313 -2.98 -5.58 19.31
N VAL A 314 -3.61 -5.06 20.36
CA VAL A 314 -4.43 -3.83 20.28
C VAL A 314 -3.57 -2.60 20.52
N TYR A 315 -2.61 -2.67 21.46
CA TYR A 315 -1.82 -1.51 21.88
C TYR A 315 -0.36 -1.53 21.39
N CYS A 316 0.14 -2.64 20.87
CA CYS A 316 1.56 -2.86 20.56
C CYS A 316 2.48 -2.60 21.77
N MET A 317 2.06 -3.05 22.95
CA MET A 317 2.81 -2.90 24.21
C MET A 317 2.91 -4.25 24.92
N PRO A 318 3.83 -4.45 25.88
CA PRO A 318 3.86 -5.68 26.67
C PRO A 318 2.50 -5.95 27.32
N VAL A 319 2.02 -7.20 27.26
CA VAL A 319 0.74 -7.60 27.88
C VAL A 319 0.72 -7.28 29.37
N SER A 320 1.85 -7.41 30.06
CA SER A 320 1.98 -7.04 31.47
C SER A 320 1.69 -5.56 31.74
N THR A 321 2.02 -4.67 30.80
CA THR A 321 1.74 -3.24 30.91
C THR A 321 0.24 -2.97 30.75
N ILE A 322 -0.40 -3.63 29.79
CA ILE A 322 -1.84 -3.48 29.53
C ILE A 322 -2.69 -4.11 30.66
N GLU A 323 -2.27 -5.25 31.20
CA GLU A 323 -2.92 -5.89 32.35
C GLU A 323 -2.81 -5.05 33.62
N ARG A 324 -1.66 -4.38 33.84
CA ARG A 324 -1.49 -3.45 34.97
C ARG A 324 -2.48 -2.27 34.92
N LEU A 325 -2.87 -1.84 33.72
CA LEU A 325 -3.83 -0.77 33.50
C LEU A 325 -5.29 -1.26 33.41
N ASP A 326 -5.55 -2.57 33.53
CA ASP A 326 -6.87 -3.18 33.36
C ASP A 326 -7.52 -2.89 31.98
N LEU A 327 -6.69 -2.83 30.92
CA LEU A 327 -7.13 -2.49 29.55
C LEU A 327 -7.24 -3.69 28.60
N LYS A 328 -7.13 -4.92 29.13
CA LYS A 328 -7.03 -6.14 28.31
C LYS A 328 -8.30 -6.36 27.49
N LYS A 329 -8.12 -6.53 26.17
CA LYS A 329 -9.19 -6.87 25.22
C LYS A 329 -9.17 -8.34 24.82
N SER A 330 -10.25 -8.79 24.15
CA SER A 330 -10.35 -10.15 23.62
C SER A 330 -9.53 -10.29 22.32
N TYR A 331 -8.62 -11.26 22.29
CA TYR A 331 -7.83 -11.63 21.12
C TYR A 331 -7.23 -13.03 21.29
N THR A 332 -6.56 -13.54 20.25
CA THR A 332 -5.87 -14.85 20.26
C THR A 332 -4.39 -14.72 19.99
N LEU A 333 -3.55 -15.47 20.71
CA LEU A 333 -2.11 -15.54 20.45
C LEU A 333 -1.69 -17.01 20.32
N PHE A 334 -0.66 -17.29 19.51
CA PHE A 334 -0.09 -18.64 19.48
C PHE A 334 0.51 -19.01 20.83
N LYS A 335 0.38 -20.26 21.28
CA LYS A 335 1.04 -20.73 22.51
C LYS A 335 2.57 -20.61 22.36
N LYS A 336 3.26 -20.20 23.43
CA LYS A 336 4.72 -20.21 23.45
C LYS A 336 5.21 -21.65 23.28
N ARG A 337 6.21 -21.88 22.43
CA ARG A 337 6.93 -23.16 22.43
C ARG A 337 7.60 -23.27 23.80
N GLY A 338 7.33 -24.37 24.52
CA GLY A 338 8.05 -24.66 25.76
C GLY A 338 9.56 -24.70 25.48
N THR A 339 10.38 -24.22 26.41
CA THR A 339 11.82 -24.45 26.37
C THR A 339 12.04 -25.96 26.26
N MET A 340 12.58 -26.42 25.13
CA MET A 340 13.14 -27.77 25.08
C MET A 340 14.35 -27.77 26.02
N THR A 341 14.14 -28.13 27.28
CA THR A 341 15.21 -28.71 28.07
C THR A 341 15.75 -29.89 27.27
N ALA A 342 17.05 -29.88 26.98
CA ALA A 342 17.74 -30.97 26.29
C ALA A 342 17.46 -32.29 27.03
N ALA A 343 16.44 -33.02 26.57
CA ALA A 343 16.17 -34.37 27.02
C ALA A 343 17.10 -35.28 26.21
N THR A 344 18.06 -35.82 26.96
CA THR A 344 18.87 -37.00 26.66
C THR A 344 18.26 -37.90 25.58
N GLN A 345 19.08 -38.23 24.58
CA GLN A 345 18.83 -39.31 23.64
C GLN A 345 18.36 -40.57 24.39
N SER A 346 17.11 -40.92 24.19
CA SER A 346 16.57 -42.24 24.51
C SER A 346 15.85 -42.72 23.26
N HIS A 347 16.51 -43.61 22.51
CA HIS A 347 15.88 -44.41 21.47
C HIS A 347 14.70 -45.17 22.09
N SER A 348 13.47 -44.88 21.67
CA SER A 348 12.41 -45.88 21.70
C SER A 348 11.48 -45.72 20.51
N GLN A 349 11.44 -46.80 19.74
CA GLN A 349 10.67 -47.07 18.55
C GLN A 349 9.14 -46.90 18.72
N HIS A 350 8.52 -46.49 17.61
CA HIS A 350 7.15 -46.79 17.16
C HIS A 350 5.97 -46.72 18.15
N LYS A 351 5.05 -45.79 17.86
CA LYS A 351 3.62 -46.12 17.77
C LYS A 351 2.89 -45.18 16.81
N LEU A 352 2.82 -45.61 15.55
CA LEU A 352 1.75 -45.23 14.63
C LEU A 352 0.43 -45.75 15.19
N LEU A 353 -0.61 -44.91 15.21
CA LEU A 353 -1.99 -45.38 15.29
C LEU A 353 -2.53 -45.44 13.86
N TYR A 354 -2.58 -46.64 13.29
CA TYR A 354 -3.35 -46.94 12.08
C TYR A 354 -4.81 -47.18 12.46
N LEU A 355 -5.74 -46.62 11.69
CA LEU A 355 -7.08 -47.18 11.45
C LEU A 355 -7.08 -47.70 9.99
N ASN A 356 -7.04 -49.03 9.82
CA ASN A 356 -7.41 -49.73 8.56
C ASN A 356 -8.91 -49.48 8.32
N VAL A 357 -9.42 -49.03 7.17
CA VAL A 357 -9.42 -49.57 5.78
C VAL A 357 -10.21 -50.87 5.63
N ASP A 358 -11.36 -50.75 4.96
CA ASP A 358 -12.06 -51.67 4.05
C ASP A 358 -13.02 -50.73 3.25
N ASP A 359 -13.17 -50.64 1.93
CA ASP A 359 -12.71 -51.42 0.78
C ASP A 359 -12.88 -50.55 -0.50
N GLU A 360 -12.10 -50.86 -1.54
CA GLU A 360 -12.13 -50.49 -2.97
C GLU A 360 -12.32 -49.04 -3.51
N ARG A 361 -11.24 -48.57 -4.16
CA ARG A 361 -11.19 -47.83 -5.47
C ARG A 361 -12.17 -46.66 -5.69
N THR A 362 -11.64 -45.43 -5.69
CA THR A 362 -11.74 -44.42 -6.77
C THR A 362 -11.03 -43.13 -6.32
N ILE A 363 -10.05 -42.66 -7.12
CA ILE A 363 -9.57 -41.27 -7.07
C ILE A 363 -10.63 -40.42 -7.78
N CYS A 364 -11.26 -39.49 -7.08
CA CYS A 364 -12.08 -38.45 -7.70
C CYS A 364 -11.85 -37.09 -7.02
N LEU A 365 -11.35 -36.15 -7.83
CA LEU A 365 -11.58 -34.71 -7.74
C LEU A 365 -13.07 -34.42 -7.50
N LEU A 366 -13.39 -33.41 -6.68
CA LEU A 366 -14.66 -32.69 -6.63
C LEU A 366 -14.34 -31.34 -5.96
N ASP A 367 -14.17 -30.26 -6.73
CA ASP A 367 -15.25 -29.38 -7.19
C ASP A 367 -16.36 -29.24 -6.15
N THR A 368 -16.34 -28.12 -5.43
CA THR A 368 -17.47 -27.70 -4.59
C THR A 368 -18.46 -26.90 -5.46
N PRO A 369 -19.72 -27.34 -5.62
CA PRO A 369 -20.74 -26.55 -6.27
C PRO A 369 -21.38 -25.53 -5.29
N PRO A 370 -21.98 -24.44 -5.81
CA PRO A 370 -22.62 -23.40 -4.99
C PRO A 370 -23.94 -23.89 -4.37
N PRO A 371 -24.44 -23.22 -3.31
CA PRO A 371 -25.53 -23.73 -2.47
C PRO A 371 -26.88 -23.76 -3.20
N PRO A 372 -27.82 -24.65 -2.80
CA PRO A 372 -29.06 -24.84 -3.53
C PRO A 372 -30.05 -23.69 -3.29
N TYR A 373 -30.57 -23.16 -4.40
CA TYR A 373 -31.87 -22.51 -4.46
C TYR A 373 -32.97 -23.58 -4.31
N GLU A 374 -33.83 -23.47 -3.31
CA GLU A 374 -35.11 -24.18 -3.28
C GLU A 374 -36.26 -23.22 -3.61
N ASN A 375 -36.83 -23.44 -4.79
CA ASN A 375 -38.21 -23.09 -5.11
C ASN A 375 -39.09 -24.30 -4.75
N SER A 376 -40.02 -24.15 -3.81
CA SER A 376 -41.21 -25.00 -3.76
C SER A 376 -42.47 -24.16 -3.54
N GLN A 377 -43.34 -24.17 -4.55
CA GLN A 377 -44.75 -23.78 -4.42
C GLN A 377 -45.50 -24.94 -3.72
N GLY A 378 -46.43 -24.63 -2.82
CA GLY A 378 -47.34 -25.67 -2.32
C GLY A 378 -48.16 -25.42 -1.05
N ASN A 379 -48.92 -24.32 -1.00
CA ASN A 379 -50.29 -24.23 -0.46
C ASN A 379 -50.60 -24.62 1.02
N ASN A 380 -51.01 -23.63 1.83
CA ASN A 380 -52.25 -23.74 2.62
C ASN A 380 -52.78 -22.37 3.10
N ASN A 381 -54.04 -22.12 2.77
CA ASN A 381 -54.87 -20.95 3.10
C ASN A 381 -55.19 -20.84 4.60
N SER A 382 -55.24 -19.61 5.12
CA SER A 382 -56.45 -19.04 5.77
C SER A 382 -56.24 -17.58 6.21
N ASN A 383 -56.95 -16.65 5.54
CA ASN A 383 -57.76 -15.52 6.04
C ASN A 383 -57.38 -14.89 7.41
N ASN A 384 -57.23 -13.57 7.63
CA ASN A 384 -58.07 -12.44 7.18
C ASN A 384 -57.51 -11.09 7.70
N ASN A 385 -57.72 -10.01 6.91
CA ASN A 385 -58.00 -8.59 7.27
C ASN A 385 -57.01 -7.80 8.16
N ALA A 386 -56.62 -6.55 7.92
CA ALA A 386 -56.81 -5.49 6.90
C ALA A 386 -55.79 -4.38 7.32
N ILE A 387 -55.17 -3.57 6.47
CA ILE A 387 -55.66 -2.30 5.90
C ILE A 387 -54.51 -1.75 5.02
N THR A 388 -54.80 -1.34 3.78
CA THR A 388 -54.04 -0.36 2.97
C THR A 388 -55.03 0.75 2.56
N PRO A 389 -54.60 2.03 2.46
CA PRO A 389 -53.92 2.57 1.26
C PRO A 389 -52.86 3.65 1.64
N SER A 390 -51.97 4.24 0.83
CA SER A 390 -51.51 4.15 -0.58
C SER A 390 -50.42 5.22 -0.77
N THR A 391 -49.41 4.95 -1.63
CA THR A 391 -48.65 5.90 -2.52
C THR A 391 -47.87 7.04 -1.86
N SER A 392 -46.63 7.42 -2.18
CA SER A 392 -45.70 7.36 -3.32
C SER A 392 -44.38 8.00 -2.79
N ALA A 393 -43.13 7.73 -3.17
CA ALA A 393 -42.56 7.31 -4.43
C ALA A 393 -41.18 6.71 -4.14
N THR A 394 -40.93 5.49 -4.61
CA THR A 394 -39.58 4.99 -4.84
C THR A 394 -39.04 5.67 -6.10
N PRO A 395 -37.86 6.30 -6.12
CA PRO A 395 -37.18 6.53 -7.37
C PRO A 395 -36.83 5.16 -7.94
N ARG A 396 -37.45 4.80 -9.06
CA ARG A 396 -36.87 3.82 -9.99
C ARG A 396 -35.48 4.34 -10.33
N VAL A 397 -34.45 3.79 -9.69
CA VAL A 397 -33.11 3.84 -10.24
C VAL A 397 -33.21 3.06 -11.54
N SER A 398 -33.11 3.77 -12.65
CA SER A 398 -32.94 3.20 -13.97
C SER A 398 -31.84 2.14 -13.91
N GLU A 399 -32.20 0.89 -14.21
CA GLU A 399 -31.29 -0.25 -14.49
C GLU A 399 -30.40 -0.02 -15.73
N GLU A 400 -30.21 1.24 -16.15
CA GLU A 400 -29.44 1.65 -17.32
C GLU A 400 -28.12 2.35 -16.92
N TYR A 401 -27.78 2.39 -15.63
CA TYR A 401 -26.48 2.87 -15.11
C TYR A 401 -25.65 1.79 -14.39
N ALA A 402 -26.09 0.52 -14.43
CA ALA A 402 -25.40 -0.62 -13.82
C ALA A 402 -24.80 -1.60 -14.86
N ARG A 403 -24.68 -1.17 -16.12
CA ARG A 403 -24.03 -1.90 -17.21
C ARG A 403 -23.22 -0.93 -18.07
N GLU A 404 -22.16 -0.35 -17.51
CA GLU A 404 -21.07 0.29 -18.25
C GLU A 404 -20.06 0.82 -17.21
N ASP A 405 -19.24 -0.08 -16.66
CA ASP A 405 -17.88 0.16 -16.10
C ASP A 405 -17.32 -1.09 -15.38
N ALA A 406 -17.73 -2.29 -15.81
CA ALA A 406 -16.97 -3.54 -15.67
C ALA A 406 -17.22 -4.30 -16.98
N PRO A 407 -16.24 -4.36 -17.91
CA PRO A 407 -15.00 -5.11 -17.66
C PRO A 407 -13.74 -4.39 -18.17
N LEU A 408 -12.83 -3.98 -17.28
CA LEU A 408 -11.45 -3.60 -17.66
C LEU A 408 -10.40 -4.04 -16.63
N LEU A 409 -10.63 -5.17 -15.94
CA LEU A 409 -9.65 -5.80 -15.03
C LEU A 409 -9.40 -7.28 -15.33
N GLN A 410 -9.64 -7.69 -16.57
CA GLN A 410 -9.30 -9.02 -17.06
C GLN A 410 -8.74 -8.89 -18.47
N GLN A 411 -7.48 -8.45 -18.53
CA GLN A 411 -6.50 -8.64 -19.61
C GLN A 411 -5.32 -7.68 -19.35
N TYR A 412 -4.55 -7.99 -18.32
CA TYR A 412 -3.11 -7.80 -18.39
C TYR A 412 -2.53 -9.20 -18.44
N ASP A 413 -2.72 -9.82 -19.61
CA ASP A 413 -1.95 -10.97 -20.04
C ASP A 413 -0.47 -10.56 -19.85
N GLU A 414 0.27 -11.27 -19.01
CA GLU A 414 0.89 -12.52 -19.46
C GLU A 414 1.64 -12.16 -20.75
N TYR A 415 2.89 -11.73 -20.58
CA TYR A 415 3.79 -11.91 -21.70
C TYR A 415 3.88 -13.41 -21.87
N ASP A 416 3.13 -13.92 -22.84
CA ASP A 416 3.43 -15.16 -23.53
C ASP A 416 4.90 -15.09 -23.97
N GLU A 417 5.80 -15.50 -23.08
CA GLU A 417 7.05 -16.16 -23.49
C GLU A 417 6.70 -17.50 -24.17
N ASP A 418 5.49 -18.02 -23.94
CA ASP A 418 5.01 -19.32 -24.43
C ASP A 418 4.48 -19.30 -25.88
N GLU A 419 4.08 -18.15 -26.46
CA GLU A 419 3.62 -18.10 -27.86
C GLU A 419 4.78 -18.16 -28.88
N TYR A 420 6.03 -18.08 -28.42
CA TYR A 420 7.21 -18.45 -29.22
C TYR A 420 7.67 -19.90 -29.02
N GLU A 421 7.19 -20.60 -27.98
CA GLU A 421 7.53 -22.00 -27.72
C GLU A 421 6.41 -23.00 -28.14
N LEU A 422 5.18 -22.55 -28.39
CA LEU A 422 4.05 -23.43 -28.74
C LEU A 422 3.68 -23.52 -30.23
N ALA A 423 4.52 -22.98 -31.13
CA ALA A 423 4.29 -23.05 -32.58
C ALA A 423 5.21 -24.00 -33.35
N ASP A 424 6.03 -24.82 -32.68
CA ASP A 424 7.09 -25.59 -33.34
C ASP A 424 6.81 -27.10 -33.48
N GLU A 425 5.61 -27.60 -33.10
CA GLU A 425 5.28 -29.03 -33.26
C GLU A 425 4.66 -29.40 -34.62
N ASP A 426 4.22 -28.46 -35.47
CA ASP A 426 3.58 -28.77 -36.77
C ASP A 426 3.97 -27.81 -37.93
N ASP A 427 5.21 -27.29 -37.97
CA ASP A 427 5.68 -26.43 -39.09
C ASP A 427 6.63 -27.16 -40.06
N GLU A 428 6.10 -27.64 -41.19
CA GLU A 428 6.83 -28.35 -42.27
C GLU A 428 7.87 -27.48 -43.04
N ARG A 429 8.04 -26.19 -42.69
CA ARG A 429 8.97 -25.28 -43.37
C ARG A 429 10.44 -25.56 -43.01
N THR A 430 11.33 -25.58 -44.00
CA THR A 430 12.79 -25.68 -43.80
C THR A 430 13.35 -24.50 -42.98
N THR A 431 14.49 -24.68 -42.32
CA THR A 431 15.17 -23.62 -41.53
C THR A 431 15.35 -22.31 -42.31
N TRP A 432 15.64 -22.41 -43.60
CA TRP A 432 15.73 -21.25 -44.50
C TRP A 432 14.36 -20.61 -44.78
N GLN A 433 13.30 -21.41 -44.99
CA GLN A 433 11.95 -20.88 -45.16
C GLN A 433 11.43 -20.20 -43.87
N ARG A 434 11.73 -20.75 -42.68
CA ARG A 434 11.42 -20.12 -41.39
C ARG A 434 12.18 -18.80 -41.20
N TYR A 435 13.44 -18.74 -41.62
CA TYR A 435 14.23 -17.50 -41.59
C TYR A 435 13.60 -16.39 -42.43
N TRP A 436 13.21 -16.69 -43.67
CA TRP A 436 12.64 -15.72 -44.61
C TRP A 436 11.14 -15.45 -44.43
N SER A 437 10.41 -16.28 -43.68
CA SER A 437 8.95 -16.15 -43.48
C SER A 437 8.48 -14.76 -43.05
N GLY A 438 9.28 -14.05 -42.25
CA GLY A 438 8.96 -12.70 -41.76
C GLY A 438 9.04 -11.58 -42.81
N THR A 439 9.78 -11.77 -43.92
CA THR A 439 9.98 -10.71 -44.93
C THR A 439 8.76 -10.48 -45.82
N LEU A 440 7.88 -11.46 -45.93
CA LEU A 440 6.63 -11.39 -46.69
C LEU A 440 5.50 -10.70 -45.91
N ASN A 441 5.66 -10.50 -44.60
CA ASN A 441 4.65 -9.87 -43.76
C ASN A 441 4.78 -8.34 -43.81
N SER A 442 3.73 -7.68 -44.35
CA SER A 442 3.63 -6.22 -44.48
C SER A 442 3.78 -5.47 -43.15
N MET A 443 3.45 -6.10 -42.01
CA MET A 443 3.54 -5.45 -40.70
C MET A 443 4.97 -5.14 -40.28
N HIS A 444 5.94 -6.01 -40.57
CA HIS A 444 7.34 -5.75 -40.19
C HIS A 444 7.93 -4.57 -40.98
N TRP A 445 7.55 -4.45 -42.26
CA TRP A 445 7.96 -3.32 -43.09
C TRP A 445 7.31 -2.01 -42.65
N LYS A 446 6.05 -2.04 -42.20
CA LYS A 446 5.39 -0.87 -41.60
C LYS A 446 6.07 -0.43 -40.31
N ALA A 447 6.47 -1.36 -39.44
CA ALA A 447 7.21 -1.07 -38.22
C ALA A 447 8.57 -0.41 -38.53
N LEU A 448 9.30 -0.97 -39.51
CA LEU A 448 10.57 -0.39 -39.97
C LEU A 448 10.38 1.02 -40.56
N ALA A 449 9.36 1.22 -41.40
CA ALA A 449 9.05 2.53 -41.97
C ALA A 449 8.65 3.56 -40.91
N HIS A 450 7.86 3.17 -39.90
CA HIS A 450 7.51 4.03 -38.77
C HIS A 450 8.76 4.48 -38.00
N LEU A 451 9.63 3.55 -37.61
CA LEU A 451 10.83 3.86 -36.83
C LEU A 451 11.84 4.73 -37.59
N THR A 452 11.98 4.50 -38.90
CA THR A 452 12.99 5.18 -39.74
C THR A 452 12.50 6.53 -40.27
N ILE A 453 11.22 6.66 -40.64
CA ILE A 453 10.70 7.83 -41.36
C ILE A 453 9.87 8.74 -40.45
N ILE A 454 9.11 8.18 -39.49
CA ILE A 454 8.11 8.95 -38.72
C ILE A 454 8.60 9.28 -37.31
N SER A 455 9.23 8.31 -36.62
CA SER A 455 9.60 8.44 -35.20
C SER A 455 10.65 9.54 -34.97
N PHE A 456 11.66 9.64 -35.84
CA PHE A 456 12.73 10.63 -35.68
C PHE A 456 12.28 12.09 -35.92
N PRO A 457 11.60 12.44 -37.03
CA PRO A 457 11.13 13.81 -37.24
C PRO A 457 10.18 14.29 -36.14
N LEU A 458 9.28 13.43 -35.66
CA LEU A 458 8.37 13.76 -34.55
C LEU A 458 9.14 13.99 -33.26
N ALA A 459 10.09 13.11 -32.92
CA ALA A 459 10.93 13.26 -31.74
C ALA A 459 11.76 14.55 -31.77
N LEU A 460 12.38 14.86 -32.91
CA LEU A 460 13.19 16.07 -33.07
C LEU A 460 12.33 17.33 -32.91
N PHE A 461 11.18 17.38 -33.58
CA PHE A 461 10.25 18.49 -33.45
C PHE A 461 9.78 18.67 -32.00
N ALA A 462 9.32 17.59 -31.37
CA ALA A 462 8.81 17.63 -30.01
C ALA A 462 9.88 18.00 -28.98
N TRP A 463 11.10 17.49 -29.15
CA TRP A 463 12.22 17.84 -28.29
C TRP A 463 12.58 19.32 -28.42
N VAL A 464 12.75 19.84 -29.64
CA VAL A 464 13.07 21.26 -29.86
C VAL A 464 11.98 22.15 -29.25
N PHE A 465 10.71 21.83 -29.50
CA PHE A 465 9.58 22.58 -28.96
C PHE A 465 9.57 22.57 -27.42
N CYS A 466 9.65 21.39 -26.79
CA CYS A 466 9.57 21.27 -25.34
C CYS A 466 10.82 21.83 -24.64
N PHE A 467 12.02 21.57 -25.17
CA PHE A 467 13.28 22.04 -24.58
C PHE A 467 13.42 23.56 -24.69
N VAL A 468 13.36 24.10 -25.91
CA VAL A 468 13.48 25.55 -26.13
C VAL A 468 12.34 26.29 -25.44
N GLY A 469 11.12 25.77 -25.53
CA GLY A 469 9.96 26.32 -24.85
C GLY A 469 10.11 26.35 -23.32
N SER A 470 10.63 25.29 -22.71
CA SER A 470 10.85 25.24 -21.26
C SER A 470 11.95 26.20 -20.82
N VAL A 471 13.04 26.33 -21.60
CA VAL A 471 14.12 27.30 -21.32
C VAL A 471 13.62 28.73 -21.45
N ILE A 472 12.85 29.05 -22.49
CA ILE A 472 12.22 30.36 -22.68
C ILE A 472 11.25 30.65 -21.52
N THR A 473 10.42 29.69 -21.15
CA THR A 473 9.49 29.81 -20.03
C THR A 473 10.25 30.16 -18.75
N ALA A 474 11.26 29.36 -18.38
CA ALA A 474 12.06 29.58 -17.19
C ALA A 474 12.78 30.95 -17.20
N SER A 475 13.30 31.36 -18.36
CA SER A 475 13.99 32.65 -18.51
C SER A 475 13.03 33.85 -18.41
N LEU A 476 11.79 33.70 -18.90
CA LEU A 476 10.77 34.75 -18.90
C LEU A 476 9.85 34.70 -17.67
N LEU A 477 10.06 33.78 -16.72
CA LEU A 477 9.32 33.77 -15.45
C LEU A 477 9.61 35.03 -14.61
N ILE A 478 10.76 35.67 -14.80
CA ILE A 478 11.06 36.97 -14.16
C ILE A 478 10.18 38.11 -14.71
N THR A 479 9.59 37.95 -15.90
CA THR A 479 8.72 38.92 -16.55
C THR A 479 7.27 38.42 -16.61
N LEU A 480 6.67 38.11 -15.45
CA LEU A 480 5.24 37.83 -15.38
C LEU A 480 4.42 39.01 -15.96
N PRO A 481 3.38 38.77 -16.79
CA PRO A 481 2.75 37.49 -17.09
C PRO A 481 3.30 36.73 -18.31
N ILE A 482 4.34 37.26 -18.98
CA ILE A 482 4.83 36.74 -20.26
C ILE A 482 5.37 35.32 -20.13
N GLY A 483 6.17 35.04 -19.09
CA GLY A 483 6.68 33.69 -18.81
C GLY A 483 5.57 32.65 -18.61
N LEU A 484 4.48 33.01 -17.92
CA LEU A 484 3.33 32.11 -17.75
C LEU A 484 2.60 31.86 -19.08
N GLY A 485 2.50 32.87 -19.94
CA GLY A 485 1.94 32.70 -21.29
C GLY A 485 2.73 31.69 -22.12
N PHE A 486 4.05 31.77 -22.11
CA PHE A 486 4.92 30.80 -22.80
C PHE A 486 4.83 29.40 -22.17
N GLY A 487 4.88 29.31 -20.83
CA GLY A 487 4.74 28.04 -20.13
C GLY A 487 3.44 27.32 -20.46
N TRP A 488 2.35 28.08 -20.60
CA TRP A 488 1.05 27.54 -20.98
C TRP A 488 1.06 26.94 -22.39
N VAL A 489 1.65 27.66 -23.37
CA VAL A 489 1.78 27.16 -24.76
C VAL A 489 2.60 25.87 -24.79
N VAL A 490 3.67 25.79 -24.01
CA VAL A 490 4.53 24.60 -23.93
C VAL A 490 3.76 23.40 -23.38
N LEU A 491 3.01 23.56 -22.30
CA LEU A 491 2.24 22.46 -21.70
C LEU A 491 1.11 21.96 -22.61
N VAL A 492 0.39 22.87 -23.28
CA VAL A 492 -0.63 22.49 -24.28
C VAL A 492 0.00 21.75 -25.44
N GLY A 493 1.11 22.26 -25.98
CA GLY A 493 1.85 21.63 -27.07
C GLY A 493 2.38 20.23 -26.69
N ALA A 494 2.96 20.09 -25.49
CA ALA A 494 3.44 18.80 -25.00
C ALA A 494 2.32 17.76 -24.89
N ARG A 495 1.14 18.15 -24.37
CA ARG A 495 -0.03 17.28 -24.29
C ARG A 495 -0.59 16.90 -25.67
N ALA A 496 -0.59 17.84 -26.62
CA ALA A 496 -1.03 17.57 -27.99
C ALA A 496 -0.09 16.58 -28.69
N MET A 497 1.23 16.76 -28.55
CA MET A 497 2.24 15.85 -29.10
C MET A 497 2.19 14.47 -28.44
N ALA A 498 1.92 14.38 -27.13
CA ALA A 498 1.74 13.10 -26.44
C ALA A 498 0.54 12.31 -27.00
N ARG A 499 -0.56 12.98 -27.33
CA ARG A 499 -1.70 12.32 -28.00
C ARG A 499 -1.38 11.88 -29.40
N LEU A 500 -0.66 12.71 -30.16
CA LEU A 500 -0.23 12.37 -31.50
C LEU A 500 0.68 11.14 -31.47
N GLU A 501 1.65 11.11 -30.55
CA GLU A 501 2.52 9.96 -30.31
C GLU A 501 1.69 8.71 -30.02
N LEU A 502 0.77 8.74 -29.05
CA LEU A 502 -0.08 7.59 -28.74
C LEU A 502 -0.95 7.14 -29.93
N GLN A 503 -1.49 8.08 -30.71
CA GLN A 503 -2.26 7.75 -31.91
C GLN A 503 -1.40 7.07 -32.98
N ILE A 504 -0.18 7.54 -33.19
CA ILE A 504 0.77 6.93 -34.12
C ILE A 504 1.15 5.53 -33.62
N GLN A 505 1.51 5.39 -32.33
CA GLN A 505 1.86 4.09 -31.75
C GLN A 505 0.71 3.09 -31.87
N ASN A 506 -0.53 3.49 -31.57
CA ASN A 506 -1.70 2.61 -31.70
C ASN A 506 -2.03 2.25 -33.16
N HIS A 507 -1.67 3.10 -34.12
CA HIS A 507 -1.88 2.82 -35.54
C HIS A 507 -0.89 1.77 -36.07
N PHE A 508 0.38 1.85 -35.65
CA PHE A 508 1.44 0.93 -36.10
C PHE A 508 1.55 -0.34 -35.25
N TYR A 509 1.14 -0.28 -33.98
CA TYR A 509 1.26 -1.36 -32.99
C TYR A 509 -0.06 -1.52 -32.21
N PRO A 510 -1.13 -2.02 -32.86
CA PRO A 510 -2.40 -2.24 -32.20
C PRO A 510 -2.27 -3.29 -31.09
N THR A 511 -3.05 -3.16 -30.03
CA THR A 511 -3.12 -4.12 -28.92
C THR A 511 -4.57 -4.55 -28.73
N SER A 512 -4.80 -5.78 -28.25
CA SER A 512 -6.14 -6.35 -27.99
C SER A 512 -6.94 -5.55 -26.95
N THR A 513 -6.25 -4.83 -26.06
CA THR A 513 -6.84 -3.95 -25.06
C THR A 513 -7.36 -2.66 -25.71
N THR A 514 -8.65 -2.60 -26.00
CA THR A 514 -9.36 -1.34 -26.27
C THR A 514 -9.44 -0.53 -24.97
N LEU A 515 -8.38 0.21 -24.64
CA LEU A 515 -8.42 1.19 -23.57
C LEU A 515 -9.52 2.21 -23.89
N SER A 516 -10.63 2.11 -23.15
CA SER A 516 -11.71 3.11 -23.10
C SER A 516 -11.13 4.42 -22.56
N SER A 517 -10.45 5.17 -23.43
CA SER A 517 -9.93 6.47 -23.07
C SER A 517 -11.08 7.47 -23.08
N ARG A 518 -11.67 7.74 -21.92
CA ARG A 518 -12.31 9.03 -21.69
C ARG A 518 -11.17 10.07 -21.70
N LYS A 519 -10.72 10.44 -22.91
CA LYS A 519 -9.60 11.36 -23.12
C LYS A 519 -9.91 12.62 -22.33
N ARG A 520 -9.20 12.85 -21.22
CA ARG A 520 -9.31 14.10 -20.47
C ARG A 520 -9.16 15.24 -21.48
N PRO A 521 -9.94 16.32 -21.44
CA PRO A 521 -9.77 17.40 -22.42
C PRO A 521 -8.33 17.95 -22.36
N ILE A 522 -7.77 18.42 -23.48
CA ILE A 522 -6.41 19.00 -23.50
C ILE A 522 -6.32 20.19 -22.53
N PHE A 523 -7.42 20.93 -22.43
CA PHE A 523 -7.47 22.25 -21.80
C PHE A 523 -8.64 22.43 -20.80
N GLN A 524 -9.50 21.44 -20.59
CA GLN A 524 -10.66 21.57 -19.70
C GLN A 524 -10.59 20.57 -18.55
N ARG A 525 -10.82 21.07 -17.34
CA ARG A 525 -11.00 20.25 -16.13
C ARG A 525 -12.49 19.91 -15.96
N ILE A 526 -12.75 18.73 -15.39
CA ILE A 526 -14.08 18.37 -14.89
C ILE A 526 -14.31 19.08 -13.56
N ARG A 527 -15.28 19.97 -13.51
CA ARG A 527 -15.67 20.74 -12.32
C ARG A 527 -16.51 19.90 -11.36
N ARG A 528 -17.44 19.11 -11.91
CA ARG A 528 -18.33 18.24 -11.14
C ARG A 528 -18.87 17.10 -12.01
N VAL A 529 -18.98 15.91 -11.42
CA VAL A 529 -19.79 14.82 -12.00
C VAL A 529 -21.14 14.85 -11.29
N ARG A 530 -22.22 15.11 -12.03
CA ARG A 530 -23.59 15.08 -11.47
C ARG A 530 -24.08 13.62 -11.42
N PRO A 531 -25.11 13.31 -10.58
CA PRO A 531 -25.84 12.04 -10.71
C PRO A 531 -26.28 11.88 -12.17
N PHE A 532 -26.25 10.65 -12.71
CA PHE A 532 -26.48 10.33 -14.13
C PHE A 532 -25.35 10.70 -15.10
N GLY A 533 -24.09 10.70 -14.67
CA GLY A 533 -22.92 10.71 -15.58
C GLY A 533 -22.67 11.99 -16.37
N HIS A 534 -23.48 13.04 -16.18
CA HIS A 534 -23.26 14.34 -16.81
C HIS A 534 -22.04 15.04 -16.19
N VAL A 535 -21.03 15.25 -17.04
CA VAL A 535 -19.78 15.91 -16.71
C VAL A 535 -19.92 17.41 -16.96
N GLU A 536 -19.81 18.21 -15.90
CA GLU A 536 -19.78 19.66 -16.01
C GLU A 536 -18.32 20.12 -16.09
N TYR A 537 -17.93 20.74 -17.21
CA TYR A 537 -16.59 21.24 -17.43
C TYR A 537 -16.40 22.63 -16.83
N GLU A 538 -15.20 22.90 -16.33
CA GLU A 538 -14.81 24.24 -15.87
C GLU A 538 -14.71 25.18 -17.08
N THR A 539 -15.40 26.31 -17.03
CA THR A 539 -15.44 27.30 -18.12
C THR A 539 -14.40 28.40 -17.94
N SER A 540 -13.86 28.57 -16.73
CA SER A 540 -12.83 29.56 -16.43
C SER A 540 -11.51 29.21 -17.12
N PHE A 541 -11.10 30.05 -18.09
CA PHE A 541 -9.79 29.95 -18.75
C PHE A 541 -8.65 29.95 -17.73
N TYR A 542 -8.70 30.83 -16.73
CA TYR A 542 -7.66 30.97 -15.72
C TYR A 542 -7.55 29.71 -14.85
N THR A 543 -8.69 29.19 -14.38
CA THR A 543 -8.72 27.99 -13.52
C THR A 543 -8.23 26.76 -14.27
N ASN A 544 -8.61 26.61 -15.54
CA ASN A 544 -8.12 25.54 -16.40
C ASN A 544 -6.61 25.66 -16.67
N SER A 545 -6.11 26.88 -16.87
CA SER A 545 -4.70 27.14 -17.11
C SER A 545 -3.86 26.83 -15.86
N LEU A 546 -4.28 27.29 -14.68
CA LEU A 546 -3.59 27.00 -13.42
C LEU A 546 -3.59 25.51 -13.09
N ALA A 547 -4.73 24.82 -13.30
CA ALA A 547 -4.81 23.38 -13.08
C ALA A 547 -3.84 22.60 -13.98
N MET A 548 -3.59 23.06 -15.21
CA MET A 548 -2.63 22.43 -16.11
C MET A 548 -1.19 22.56 -15.62
N PHE A 549 -0.82 23.69 -14.99
CA PHE A 549 0.46 23.89 -14.32
C PHE A 549 0.61 23.10 -13.01
N GLN A 550 -0.48 22.54 -12.48
CA GLN A 550 -0.46 21.69 -11.28
C GLN A 550 -0.64 20.21 -11.61
N ASP A 551 -0.90 19.89 -12.87
CA ASP A 551 -1.22 18.54 -13.30
C ASP A 551 0.04 17.73 -13.61
N SER A 552 0.19 16.60 -12.92
CA SER A 552 1.33 15.70 -13.09
C SER A 552 1.46 15.15 -14.51
N PHE A 553 0.36 14.98 -15.25
CA PHE A 553 0.40 14.46 -16.61
C PHE A 553 1.04 15.46 -17.60
N SER A 554 0.78 16.77 -17.46
CA SER A 554 1.45 17.80 -18.26
C SER A 554 2.98 17.73 -18.14
N TYR A 555 3.50 17.54 -16.93
CA TYR A 555 4.94 17.42 -16.70
C TYR A 555 5.49 16.09 -17.18
N ARG A 556 4.74 14.98 -17.07
CA ARG A 556 5.14 13.69 -17.68
C ARG A 556 5.32 13.82 -19.19
N CYS A 557 4.44 14.54 -19.90
CA CYS A 557 4.59 14.79 -21.33
C CYS A 557 5.88 15.57 -21.64
N VAL A 558 6.16 16.64 -20.90
CA VAL A 558 7.39 17.43 -21.07
C VAL A 558 8.62 16.57 -20.81
N THR A 559 8.66 15.85 -19.69
CA THR A 559 9.76 14.96 -19.33
C THR A 559 9.98 13.86 -20.35
N TYR A 560 8.91 13.24 -20.88
CA TYR A 560 8.99 12.25 -21.93
C TYR A 560 9.69 12.79 -23.19
N PHE A 561 9.29 13.96 -23.68
CA PHE A 561 9.89 14.52 -24.88
C PHE A 561 11.26 15.15 -24.66
N VAL A 562 11.59 15.60 -23.45
CA VAL A 562 12.88 16.24 -23.12
C VAL A 562 13.96 15.22 -22.75
N LEU A 563 13.63 14.19 -21.97
CA LEU A 563 14.62 13.25 -21.42
C LEU A 563 14.59 11.88 -22.09
N PHE A 564 13.41 11.31 -22.34
CA PHE A 564 13.30 9.90 -22.71
C PHE A 564 13.25 9.66 -24.23
N LYS A 565 12.47 10.45 -24.97
CA LYS A 565 12.34 10.31 -26.44
C LYS A 565 13.63 10.62 -27.22
N PRO A 566 14.48 11.60 -26.84
CA PRO A 566 15.66 11.95 -27.64
C PRO A 566 16.75 10.87 -27.70
N PRO A 567 17.16 10.22 -26.59
CA PRO A 567 18.10 9.10 -26.65
C PRO A 567 17.59 7.96 -27.54
N ILE A 568 16.30 7.64 -27.44
CA ILE A 568 15.65 6.62 -28.28
C ILE A 568 15.71 7.03 -29.76
N ALA A 569 15.36 8.27 -30.08
CA ALA A 569 15.36 8.76 -31.46
C ALA A 569 16.78 8.83 -32.06
N LEU A 570 17.79 9.20 -31.26
CA LEU A 570 19.18 9.24 -31.70
C LEU A 570 19.72 7.83 -32.00
N LEU A 571 19.44 6.86 -31.14
CA LEU A 571 19.79 5.45 -31.37
C LEU A 571 19.13 4.94 -32.65
N LEU A 572 17.83 5.21 -32.82
CA LEU A 572 17.08 4.84 -34.03
C LEU A 572 17.65 5.49 -35.29
N LEU A 573 18.09 6.75 -35.22
CA LEU A 573 18.73 7.42 -36.36
C LEU A 573 20.01 6.70 -36.77
N ILE A 574 20.88 6.35 -35.81
CA ILE A 574 22.13 5.64 -36.08
C ILE A 574 21.83 4.29 -36.76
N VAL A 575 20.89 3.52 -36.21
CA VAL A 575 20.46 2.24 -36.78
C VAL A 575 19.87 2.43 -38.18
N SER A 576 19.05 3.45 -38.38
CA SER A 576 18.39 3.77 -39.66
C SER A 576 19.38 4.16 -40.76
N VAL A 577 20.47 4.84 -40.41
CA VAL A 577 21.48 5.30 -41.38
C VAL A 577 22.55 4.25 -41.64
N THR A 578 22.84 3.36 -40.68
CA THR A 578 23.94 2.38 -40.79
C THR A 578 23.44 0.96 -41.05
N VAL A 579 22.61 0.43 -40.15
CA VAL A 579 22.19 -0.97 -40.14
C VAL A 579 21.16 -1.25 -41.23
N VAL A 580 20.22 -0.33 -41.46
CA VAL A 580 19.17 -0.52 -42.47
C VAL A 580 19.73 -0.60 -43.89
N PRO A 581 20.57 0.36 -44.38
CA PRO A 581 21.15 0.27 -45.71
C PRO A 581 22.07 -0.93 -45.88
N LEU A 582 22.88 -1.24 -44.84
CA LEU A 582 23.76 -2.41 -44.85
C LEU A 582 22.97 -3.71 -44.98
N SER A 583 21.85 -3.84 -44.25
CA SER A 583 20.98 -5.01 -44.32
C SER A 583 20.32 -5.15 -45.68
N LEU A 584 19.90 -4.03 -46.30
CA LEU A 584 19.33 -4.02 -47.65
C LEU A 584 20.35 -4.43 -48.72
N ILE A 585 21.62 -4.01 -48.59
CA ILE A 585 22.70 -4.38 -49.51
C ILE A 585 23.07 -5.86 -49.36
N LEU A 586 23.21 -6.34 -48.12
CA LEU A 586 23.65 -7.71 -47.84
C LEU A 586 22.54 -8.74 -48.01
N ILE A 587 21.27 -8.31 -48.04
CA ILE A 587 20.03 -9.10 -48.21
C ILE A 587 19.78 -10.10 -47.08
N VAL A 588 20.77 -10.93 -46.72
CA VAL A 588 20.72 -11.93 -45.66
C VAL A 588 20.24 -11.35 -44.32
N PRO A 589 20.68 -10.17 -43.83
CA PRO A 589 20.27 -9.67 -42.52
C PRO A 589 18.83 -9.12 -42.44
N ILE A 590 18.13 -8.96 -43.57
CA ILE A 590 16.81 -8.33 -43.64
C ILE A 590 15.77 -8.98 -42.70
N PRO A 591 15.61 -10.31 -42.64
CA PRO A 591 14.60 -10.92 -41.78
C PRO A 591 14.84 -10.67 -40.30
N VAL A 592 16.10 -10.60 -39.86
CA VAL A 592 16.48 -10.30 -38.48
C VAL A 592 16.21 -8.83 -38.17
N LEU A 593 16.61 -7.91 -39.06
CA LEU A 593 16.32 -6.48 -38.92
C LEU A 593 14.81 -6.22 -38.78
N LEU A 594 13.98 -6.87 -39.60
CA LEU A 594 12.53 -6.70 -39.60
C LEU A 594 11.87 -7.19 -38.29
N ARG A 595 12.32 -8.33 -37.75
CA ARG A 595 11.85 -8.83 -36.45
C ARG A 595 12.27 -7.90 -35.31
N LEU A 596 13.54 -7.47 -35.29
CA LEU A 596 14.05 -6.54 -34.29
C LEU A 596 13.35 -5.18 -34.35
N ALA A 597 13.10 -4.64 -35.54
CA ALA A 597 12.34 -3.40 -35.71
C ALA A 597 10.91 -3.52 -35.19
N THR A 598 10.29 -4.70 -35.35
CA THR A 598 8.93 -4.95 -34.86
C THR A 598 8.91 -5.09 -33.34
N ALA A 599 9.80 -5.91 -32.77
CA ALA A 599 9.93 -6.07 -31.31
C ALA A 599 10.25 -4.72 -30.62
N PHE A 600 11.19 -3.96 -31.17
CA PHE A 600 11.53 -2.64 -30.66
C PHE A 600 10.36 -1.65 -30.80
N GLY A 601 9.62 -1.71 -31.91
CA GLY A 601 8.42 -0.91 -32.12
C GLY A 601 7.33 -1.17 -31.06
N TYR A 602 7.04 -2.45 -30.78
CA TYR A 602 6.11 -2.82 -29.71
C TYR A 602 6.62 -2.39 -28.32
N TRP A 603 7.91 -2.54 -28.05
CA TRP A 603 8.52 -2.05 -26.81
C TRP A 603 8.37 -0.53 -26.67
N GLN A 604 8.65 0.23 -27.74
CA GLN A 604 8.49 1.69 -27.74
C GLN A 604 7.02 2.08 -27.56
N ALA A 605 6.08 1.39 -28.21
CA ALA A 605 4.66 1.63 -28.08
C ALA A 605 4.13 1.30 -26.67
N LYS A 606 4.63 0.24 -26.04
CA LYS A 606 4.33 -0.10 -24.65
C LYS A 606 4.86 0.97 -23.71
N TYR A 607 6.14 1.32 -23.84
CA TYR A 607 6.78 2.35 -23.02
C TYR A 607 6.09 3.72 -23.15
N ALA A 608 5.73 4.12 -24.38
CA ALA A 608 4.99 5.36 -24.61
C ALA A 608 3.61 5.33 -23.93
N ARG A 609 2.92 4.18 -23.92
CA ARG A 609 1.65 4.01 -23.20
C ARG A 609 1.86 4.06 -21.69
N ASP A 610 2.84 3.36 -21.13
CA ASP A 610 3.07 3.36 -19.68
C ASP A 610 3.42 4.75 -19.12
N VAL A 611 4.07 5.60 -19.93
CA VAL A 611 4.48 6.96 -19.51
C VAL A 611 3.43 8.03 -19.82
N LEU A 612 2.71 7.91 -20.95
CA LEU A 612 1.77 8.92 -21.46
C LEU A 612 0.28 8.54 -21.33
N HIS A 613 -0.02 7.37 -20.77
CA HIS A 613 -1.36 6.94 -20.40
C HIS A 613 -1.48 6.87 -18.87
#